data_AF-A0A8T4SFB4-F1
#
_entry.id   AF-A0A8T4SFB4-F1
#
_cell.length_a   1.000
_cell.length_b   1.000
_cell.length_c   1.000
_cell.angle_alpha   90.00
_cell.angle_beta   90.00
_cell.angle_gamma   90.00
#
_symmetry.space_group_name_H-M   'P 1'
#
loop_
_entity.id
_entity.type
_entity.pdbx_description
1 polymer ?
#
loop_
_entity_poly.entity_id
_entity_poly.type
_entity_poly.pdbx_seq_one_letter_code
_entity_poly.pdbx_strand_id
1 'polypeptide(L)'
;MENNNIIKVLVAIIVIFIITTVVLSVKMFNPSITGNVVKGATEGTATDDKSSGSSGGILKNFPLKDKNGKSITETLGVKSTATVSNKDTINNLIELKSVSKNKDTVRIAELVTLVNRYIDENNDNNLLESWQRNVVGCVYKSSCSDTAYLQVIDAVASSNLDEKNNILMHGVVETANLWNNPNLVIFSDSLASTNRLVKEYGNANIKDQWNTLVACNGQCTDYMDKVFGLVKTINSNSN
;
A
#
# COMPACT_ATOMS: atom_id res chain seq x y z
N MET A 1 39.27 -29.25 -37.11
CA MET A 1 39.66 -28.05 -36.32
C MET A 1 38.64 -26.91 -36.40
N GLU A 2 37.47 -27.08 -37.04
CA GLU A 2 36.48 -26.01 -37.19
C GLU A 2 35.54 -25.79 -35.99
N ASN A 3 35.24 -26.83 -35.20
CA ASN A 3 34.28 -26.72 -34.08
C ASN A 3 34.76 -25.81 -32.94
N ASN A 4 36.08 -25.58 -32.82
CA ASN A 4 36.64 -24.80 -31.72
C ASN A 4 36.45 -23.29 -31.91
N ASN A 5 36.23 -22.84 -33.16
CA ASN A 5 35.98 -21.43 -33.46
C ASN A 5 34.52 -21.05 -33.22
N ILE A 6 33.59 -21.97 -33.48
CA ILE A 6 32.14 -21.75 -33.25
C ILE A 6 31.85 -21.57 -31.75
N ILE A 7 32.46 -22.39 -30.90
CA ILE A 7 32.28 -22.30 -29.44
C ILE A 7 32.82 -20.97 -28.89
N LYS A 8 33.97 -20.51 -29.38
CA LYS A 8 34.56 -19.22 -28.96
C LYS A 8 33.68 -18.02 -29.34
N VAL A 9 33.06 -18.06 -30.52
CA VAL A 9 32.14 -17.00 -30.96
C VAL A 9 30.86 -16.99 -30.11
N LEU A 10 30.31 -18.17 -29.80
CA LEU A 10 29.11 -18.28 -28.95
C LEU A 10 29.35 -17.77 -27.52
N VAL A 11 30.50 -18.10 -26.93
CA VAL A 11 30.87 -17.59 -25.59
C VAL A 11 31.06 -16.07 -25.62
N ALA A 12 31.69 -15.52 -26.66
CA ALA A 12 31.85 -14.08 -26.79
C ALA A 12 30.49 -13.34 -26.88
N ILE A 13 29.52 -13.88 -27.62
CA ILE A 13 28.18 -13.29 -27.74
C ILE A 13 27.44 -13.30 -26.40
N ILE A 14 27.52 -14.41 -25.65
CA ILE A 14 26.87 -14.52 -24.33
C ILE A 14 27.49 -13.53 -23.34
N VAL A 15 28.82 -13.38 -23.33
CA VAL A 15 29.52 -12.43 -22.46
C VAL A 15 29.13 -10.98 -22.80
N ILE A 16 29.05 -10.63 -24.09
CA ILE A 16 28.60 -9.29 -24.52
C ILE A 16 27.14 -9.05 -24.09
N PHE A 17 26.26 -10.03 -24.25
CA PHE A 17 24.85 -9.90 -23.88
C PHE A 17 24.68 -9.67 -22.37
N ILE A 18 25.40 -10.41 -21.53
CA ILE A 18 25.41 -10.24 -20.07
C ILE A 18 25.95 -8.85 -19.67
N ILE A 19 27.03 -8.38 -20.30
CA ILE A 19 27.57 -7.04 -20.01
C ILE A 19 26.57 -5.95 -20.41
N THR A 20 25.91 -6.07 -21.56
CA THR A 20 24.93 -5.07 -22.00
C THR A 20 23.69 -5.00 -21.13
N THR A 21 23.16 -6.15 -20.66
CA THR A 21 21.98 -6.15 -19.77
C THR A 21 22.31 -5.62 -18.37
N VAL A 22 23.51 -5.88 -17.85
CA VAL A 22 23.96 -5.32 -16.57
C VAL A 22 24.20 -3.82 -16.66
N VAL A 23 24.82 -3.32 -17.74
CA VAL A 23 25.07 -1.87 -17.92
C VAL A 23 23.78 -1.08 -18.18
N LEU A 24 22.79 -1.66 -18.86
CA LEU A 24 21.47 -1.04 -19.03
C LEU A 24 20.66 -1.00 -17.74
N SER A 25 20.84 -1.97 -16.84
CA SER A 25 20.16 -2.01 -15.54
C SER A 25 20.73 -0.99 -14.54
N VAL A 26 22.03 -0.69 -14.61
CA VAL A 26 22.68 0.29 -13.71
C VAL A 26 22.38 1.74 -14.12
N LYS A 27 22.08 2.03 -15.39
CA LYS A 27 21.72 3.39 -15.84
C LYS A 27 20.29 3.83 -15.50
N MET A 28 19.43 2.96 -14.97
CA MET A 28 18.10 3.36 -14.47
C MET A 28 18.07 3.76 -12.99
N PHE A 29 19.18 3.67 -12.26
CA PHE A 29 19.27 4.02 -10.83
C PHE A 29 20.26 5.15 -10.55
N ASN A 30 20.11 6.27 -11.25
CA ASN A 30 20.72 7.53 -10.84
C ASN A 30 19.66 8.65 -10.89
N PRO A 31 18.99 8.99 -9.77
CA PRO A 31 18.35 10.28 -9.67
C PRO A 31 19.45 11.32 -9.49
N SER A 32 19.93 11.90 -10.58
CA SER A 32 20.63 13.18 -10.53
C SER A 32 19.66 14.22 -9.99
N ILE A 33 19.78 14.52 -8.70
CA ILE A 33 19.23 15.72 -8.08
C ILE A 33 19.81 16.90 -8.85
N THR A 34 19.02 17.44 -9.77
CA THR A 34 19.23 18.76 -10.35
C THR A 34 17.95 19.53 -10.14
N GLY A 35 17.99 20.37 -9.11
CA GLY A 35 16.96 21.36 -8.87
C GLY A 35 16.84 22.25 -10.10
N ASN A 36 15.62 22.33 -10.63
CA ASN A 36 15.15 23.51 -11.33
C ASN A 36 13.74 23.79 -10.82
N VAL A 37 13.70 24.68 -9.83
CA VAL A 37 12.51 25.42 -9.45
C VAL A 37 12.08 26.21 -10.67
N VAL A 38 11.01 25.75 -11.33
CA VAL A 38 10.35 26.57 -12.34
C VAL A 38 9.56 27.66 -11.62
N LYS A 39 10.15 28.85 -11.60
CA LYS A 39 9.47 30.13 -11.38
C LYS A 39 8.53 30.42 -12.57
N GLY A 40 7.32 30.86 -12.26
CA GLY A 40 6.37 31.49 -13.19
C GLY A 40 4.95 31.27 -12.68
N ALA A 41 4.11 32.26 -12.34
CA ALA A 41 4.18 33.69 -12.59
C ALA A 41 3.49 34.45 -11.43
N THR A 42 4.18 35.48 -10.94
CA THR A 42 3.59 36.62 -10.23
C THR A 42 3.14 37.64 -11.27
N GLU A 43 1.90 38.12 -11.17
CA GLU A 43 1.56 39.53 -11.37
C GLU A 43 0.15 39.80 -10.82
N GLY A 44 0.07 40.70 -9.85
CA GLY A 44 -1.16 41.02 -9.12
C GLY A 44 -0.87 41.76 -7.81
N THR A 45 -0.26 42.93 -7.96
CA THR A 45 -0.23 44.11 -7.07
C THR A 45 -0.73 43.96 -5.62
N ALA A 46 0.13 44.33 -4.68
CA ALA A 46 -0.20 44.56 -3.28
C ALA A 46 -1.23 45.68 -3.12
N THR A 47 -2.32 45.36 -2.43
CA THR A 47 -3.04 46.30 -1.57
C THR A 47 -3.33 45.58 -0.28
N ASP A 48 -2.70 46.05 0.79
CA ASP A 48 -3.06 45.72 2.16
C ASP A 48 -4.53 46.02 2.38
N ASP A 49 -5.31 45.01 2.80
CA ASP A 49 -6.44 45.24 3.70
C ASP A 49 -6.88 43.93 4.36
N LYS A 50 -6.99 44.00 5.69
CA LYS A 50 -7.60 42.98 6.55
C LYS A 50 -9.05 42.72 6.10
N SER A 51 -9.37 41.52 5.64
CA SER A 51 -10.70 40.94 5.90
C SER A 51 -10.76 39.45 5.62
N SER A 52 -11.33 38.75 6.60
CA SER A 52 -11.94 37.42 6.50
C SER A 52 -12.79 37.26 5.23
N GLY A 53 -12.61 36.14 4.51
CA GLY A 53 -13.36 35.89 3.26
C GLY A 53 -13.18 34.48 2.70
N SER A 54 -13.95 33.55 3.25
CA SER A 54 -14.25 32.23 2.68
C SER A 54 -14.66 32.34 1.20
N SER A 55 -13.97 31.64 0.30
CA SER A 55 -14.41 31.45 -1.09
C SER A 55 -14.83 29.99 -1.28
N GLY A 56 -16.11 29.75 -1.00
CA GLY A 56 -16.79 28.50 -1.28
C GLY A 56 -17.08 28.34 -2.78
N GLY A 57 -16.48 27.31 -3.38
CA GLY A 57 -17.01 26.70 -4.59
C GLY A 57 -18.23 25.85 -4.22
N ILE A 58 -19.42 26.32 -4.58
CA ILE A 58 -20.68 25.60 -4.35
C ILE A 58 -20.75 24.40 -5.31
N LEU A 59 -20.36 23.21 -4.84
CA LEU A 59 -20.74 21.95 -5.46
C LEU A 59 -21.94 21.37 -4.70
N LYS A 60 -23.05 21.21 -5.41
CA LYS A 60 -24.35 20.77 -4.89
C LYS A 60 -24.25 19.34 -4.32
N ASN A 61 -24.90 19.15 -3.17
CA ASN A 61 -24.99 17.90 -2.39
C ASN A 61 -25.24 16.65 -3.25
N PHE A 62 -24.34 15.68 -3.19
CA PHE A 62 -24.57 14.31 -3.65
C PHE A 62 -24.83 13.40 -2.44
N PRO A 63 -25.95 12.67 -2.39
CA PRO A 63 -26.19 11.71 -1.31
C PRO A 63 -25.30 10.49 -1.52
N LEU A 64 -24.31 10.32 -0.65
CA LEU A 64 -23.59 9.06 -0.51
C LEU A 64 -24.47 8.11 0.35
N LYS A 65 -24.34 6.78 0.19
CA LYS A 65 -25.08 5.80 1.00
C LYS A 65 -24.11 4.85 1.68
N ASP A 66 -24.37 4.53 2.95
CA ASP A 66 -23.60 3.50 3.65
C ASP A 66 -23.94 2.08 3.17
N LYS A 67 -23.24 1.07 3.69
CA LYS A 67 -23.45 -0.36 3.39
C LYS A 67 -24.86 -0.87 3.76
N ASN A 68 -25.66 -0.07 4.46
CA ASN A 68 -27.04 -0.34 4.84
C ASN A 68 -28.05 0.54 4.07
N GLY A 69 -27.61 1.26 3.04
CA GLY A 69 -28.46 2.11 2.21
C GLY A 69 -28.90 3.43 2.86
N LYS A 70 -28.33 3.79 4.02
CA LYS A 70 -28.65 5.04 4.72
C LYS A 70 -27.94 6.20 4.03
N SER A 71 -28.71 7.24 3.68
CA SER A 71 -28.18 8.46 3.07
C SER A 71 -27.29 9.21 4.06
N ILE A 72 -26.00 9.35 3.73
CA ILE A 72 -25.08 10.28 4.37
C ILE A 72 -25.12 11.58 3.59
N THR A 73 -25.81 12.57 4.13
CA THR A 73 -25.71 13.97 3.68
C THR A 73 -24.42 14.54 4.25
N GLU A 74 -23.34 14.52 3.47
CA GLU A 74 -22.13 15.27 3.77
C GLU A 74 -22.29 16.70 3.22
N THR A 75 -22.53 17.65 4.11
CA THR A 75 -22.37 19.07 3.80
C THR A 75 -20.87 19.35 3.71
N LEU A 76 -20.36 19.70 2.52
CA LEU A 76 -18.95 20.12 2.32
C LEU A 76 -18.62 21.26 3.31
N GLY A 77 -17.84 20.93 4.35
CA GLY A 77 -17.47 21.85 5.44
C GLY A 77 -17.79 21.35 6.85
N VAL A 78 -18.60 20.29 6.99
CA VAL A 78 -18.77 19.61 8.28
C VAL A 78 -17.69 18.53 8.37
N LYS A 79 -16.70 18.75 9.23
CA LYS A 79 -15.77 17.70 9.68
C LYS A 79 -16.65 16.56 10.20
N SER A 80 -16.76 15.47 9.45
CA SER A 80 -17.50 14.30 9.90
C SER A 80 -16.93 13.90 11.25
N THR A 81 -17.77 13.89 12.29
CA THR A 81 -17.36 13.55 13.66
C THR A 81 -17.24 12.05 13.86
N ALA A 82 -17.51 11.25 12.83
CA ALA A 82 -17.29 9.83 12.85
C ALA A 82 -15.79 9.55 12.70
N THR A 83 -15.12 9.35 13.85
CA THR A 83 -13.76 8.82 13.91
C THR A 83 -13.69 7.53 13.09
N VAL A 84 -12.76 7.47 12.15
CA VAL A 84 -12.52 6.23 11.40
C VAL A 84 -11.57 5.38 12.24
N SER A 85 -11.89 4.10 12.47
CA SER A 85 -11.03 3.22 13.26
C SER A 85 -9.93 2.56 12.41
N ASN A 86 -8.85 2.05 13.02
CA ASN A 86 -7.83 1.25 12.33
C ASN A 86 -8.47 0.09 11.56
N LYS A 87 -9.43 -0.58 12.21
CA LYS A 87 -10.18 -1.70 11.63
C LYS A 87 -10.92 -1.31 10.37
N ASP A 88 -11.60 -0.16 10.38
CA ASP A 88 -12.32 0.36 9.22
C ASP A 88 -11.36 0.75 8.10
N THR A 89 -10.25 1.42 8.43
CA THR A 89 -9.23 1.82 7.47
C THR A 89 -8.61 0.62 6.76
N ILE A 90 -8.26 -0.45 7.48
CA ILE A 90 -7.74 -1.68 6.87
C ILE A 90 -8.77 -2.32 5.94
N ASN A 91 -10.04 -2.39 6.36
CA ASN A 91 -11.11 -2.90 5.50
C ASN A 91 -11.29 -2.04 4.24
N ASN A 92 -11.21 -0.72 4.37
CA ASN A 92 -11.29 0.22 3.26
C ASN A 92 -10.12 0.05 2.29
N LEU A 93 -8.90 -0.20 2.77
CA LEU A 93 -7.73 -0.48 1.92
C LEU A 93 -7.87 -1.80 1.14
N ILE A 94 -8.38 -2.85 1.79
CA ILE A 94 -8.67 -4.14 1.13
C ILE A 94 -9.75 -3.97 0.07
N GLU A 95 -10.80 -3.21 0.37
CA GLU A 95 -11.87 -2.91 -0.58
C GLU A 95 -11.33 -2.06 -1.75
N LEU A 96 -10.48 -1.07 -1.46
CA LEU A 96 -9.86 -0.18 -2.45
C LEU A 96 -9.04 -0.97 -3.47
N LYS A 97 -8.28 -1.98 -3.03
CA LYS A 97 -7.61 -2.95 -3.92
C LYS A 97 -8.59 -3.57 -4.92
N SER A 98 -9.72 -4.06 -4.43
CA SER A 98 -10.72 -4.73 -5.27
C SER A 98 -11.36 -3.78 -6.28
N VAL A 99 -11.82 -2.61 -5.82
CA VAL A 99 -12.54 -1.66 -6.70
C VAL A 99 -11.62 -0.95 -7.68
N SER A 100 -10.33 -0.77 -7.34
CA SER A 100 -9.32 -0.24 -8.26
C SER A 100 -9.11 -1.15 -9.47
N LYS A 101 -9.11 -2.48 -9.28
CA LYS A 101 -9.06 -3.45 -10.39
C LYS A 101 -10.27 -3.32 -11.33
N ASN A 102 -11.45 -3.05 -10.77
CA ASN A 102 -12.69 -2.87 -11.51
C ASN A 102 -12.89 -1.45 -12.07
N LYS A 103 -11.97 -0.51 -11.78
CA LYS A 103 -12.01 0.89 -12.21
C LYS A 103 -13.29 1.64 -11.80
N ASP A 104 -13.89 1.27 -10.68
CA ASP A 104 -15.05 1.98 -10.13
C ASP A 104 -14.60 3.32 -9.52
N THR A 105 -14.59 4.36 -10.34
CA THR A 105 -13.98 5.66 -9.99
C THR A 105 -14.68 6.34 -8.82
N VAL A 106 -16.00 6.20 -8.71
CA VAL A 106 -16.78 6.80 -7.61
C VAL A 106 -16.45 6.09 -6.32
N ARG A 107 -16.48 4.75 -6.30
CA ARG A 107 -16.17 3.99 -5.09
C ARG A 107 -14.72 4.14 -4.66
N ILE A 108 -13.78 4.26 -5.61
CA ILE A 108 -12.38 4.58 -5.35
C ILE A 108 -12.27 5.93 -4.63
N ALA A 109 -12.95 6.98 -5.13
CA ALA A 109 -12.91 8.30 -4.54
C ALA A 109 -13.45 8.31 -3.10
N GLU A 110 -14.58 7.64 -2.85
CA GLU A 110 -15.14 7.48 -1.51
C GLU A 110 -14.16 6.82 -0.53
N LEU A 111 -13.55 5.70 -0.93
CA LEU A 111 -12.60 4.97 -0.09
C LEU A 111 -11.31 5.76 0.15
N VAL A 112 -10.80 6.47 -0.86
CA VAL A 112 -9.65 7.37 -0.73
C VAL A 112 -9.95 8.49 0.28
N THR A 113 -11.14 9.09 0.23
CA THR A 113 -11.55 10.10 1.21
C THR A 113 -11.60 9.55 2.63
N LEU A 114 -12.13 8.34 2.83
CA LEU A 114 -12.19 7.70 4.15
C LEU A 114 -10.79 7.40 4.70
N VAL A 115 -9.88 6.91 3.86
CA VAL A 115 -8.49 6.65 4.26
C VAL A 115 -7.77 7.97 4.57
N ASN A 116 -7.90 9.01 3.73
CA ASN A 116 -7.31 10.33 4.00
C ASN A 116 -7.78 10.90 5.34
N ARG A 117 -9.08 10.81 5.63
CA ARG A 117 -9.64 11.28 6.90
C ARG A 117 -8.96 10.59 8.10
N TYR A 118 -8.81 9.27 8.04
CA TYR A 118 -8.11 8.53 9.08
C TYR A 118 -6.65 8.98 9.25
N ILE A 119 -5.93 9.18 8.15
CA ILE A 119 -4.52 9.61 8.19
C ILE A 119 -4.40 11.01 8.81
N ASP A 120 -5.27 11.94 8.39
CA ASP A 120 -5.32 13.31 8.92
C ASP A 120 -5.65 13.32 10.42
N GLU A 121 -6.51 12.42 10.88
CA GLU A 121 -6.90 12.28 12.30
C GLU A 121 -5.78 11.68 13.16
N ASN A 122 -4.99 10.74 12.62
CA ASN A 122 -3.89 10.10 13.36
C ASN A 122 -2.60 10.94 13.38
N ASN A 123 -2.44 11.86 12.43
CA ASN A 123 -1.25 12.73 12.33
C ASN A 123 0.07 11.93 12.35
N ASP A 124 0.08 10.75 11.71
CA ASP A 124 1.25 9.88 11.59
C ASP A 124 1.93 10.09 10.23
N ASN A 125 3.13 10.66 10.27
CA ASN A 125 3.92 10.96 9.07
C ASN A 125 4.35 9.70 8.30
N ASN A 126 4.63 8.60 8.98
CA ASN A 126 5.04 7.35 8.32
C ASN A 126 3.87 6.76 7.55
N LEU A 127 2.68 6.81 8.15
CA LEU A 127 1.45 6.40 7.50
C LEU A 127 1.13 7.29 6.29
N LEU A 128 1.24 8.62 6.45
CA LEU A 128 1.02 9.57 5.36
C LEU A 128 1.99 9.32 4.19
N GLU A 129 3.28 9.12 4.49
CA GLU A 129 4.29 8.84 3.47
C GLU A 129 3.99 7.52 2.75
N SER A 130 3.71 6.44 3.50
CA SER A 130 3.37 5.13 2.92
C SER A 130 2.15 5.24 2.01
N TRP A 131 1.11 5.95 2.44
CA TRP A 131 -0.10 6.17 1.66
C TRP A 131 0.16 6.91 0.35
N GLN A 132 0.80 8.07 0.43
CA GLN A 132 1.06 8.93 -0.73
C GLN A 132 1.99 8.24 -1.74
N ARG A 133 3.04 7.59 -1.24
CA ARG A 133 4.07 6.95 -2.07
C ARG A 133 3.55 5.70 -2.75
N ASN A 134 2.79 4.86 -2.04
CA ASN A 134 2.47 3.53 -2.51
C ASN A 134 1.12 3.45 -3.24
N VAL A 135 0.09 4.19 -2.82
CA VAL A 135 -1.26 4.00 -3.36
C VAL A 135 -1.79 5.19 -4.16
N VAL A 136 -1.63 6.43 -3.68
CA VAL A 136 -2.26 7.61 -4.32
C VAL A 136 -1.87 7.77 -5.80
N GLY A 137 -0.60 7.50 -6.14
CA GLY A 137 -0.10 7.66 -7.50
C GLY A 137 -0.63 6.67 -8.53
N CYS A 138 -1.09 5.48 -8.11
CA CYS A 138 -1.46 4.38 -9.00
C CYS A 138 -2.95 4.01 -8.98
N VAL A 139 -3.69 4.36 -7.91
CA VAL A 139 -5.04 3.84 -7.66
C VAL A 139 -6.04 4.18 -8.77
N TYR A 140 -5.85 5.30 -9.47
CA TYR A 140 -6.69 5.76 -10.59
C TYR A 140 -6.16 5.42 -11.98
N LYS A 141 -4.88 5.04 -12.14
CA LYS A 141 -4.22 4.95 -13.46
C LYS A 141 -4.08 3.52 -13.97
N SER A 142 -3.52 2.63 -13.16
CA SER A 142 -3.06 1.32 -13.63
C SER A 142 -3.35 0.17 -12.66
N SER A 143 -4.16 0.42 -11.62
CA SER A 143 -4.25 -0.37 -10.39
C SER A 143 -2.90 -0.47 -9.67
N CYS A 144 -2.89 -0.33 -8.36
CA CYS A 144 -1.68 -0.48 -7.56
C CYS A 144 -1.31 -1.95 -7.43
N SER A 145 -0.02 -2.25 -7.21
CA SER A 145 0.38 -3.61 -6.87
C SER A 145 -0.26 -4.02 -5.54
N ASP A 146 -0.48 -5.32 -5.38
CA ASP A 146 -0.96 -5.90 -4.11
C ASP A 146 -0.03 -5.52 -2.94
N THR A 147 1.28 -5.47 -3.19
CA THR A 147 2.29 -5.03 -2.20
C THR A 147 2.12 -3.58 -1.76
N ALA A 148 1.68 -2.67 -2.65
CA ALA A 148 1.47 -1.28 -2.30
C ALA A 148 0.36 -1.11 -1.24
N TYR A 149 -0.74 -1.86 -1.39
CA TYR A 149 -1.81 -1.87 -0.38
C TYR A 149 -1.35 -2.51 0.93
N LEU A 150 -0.58 -3.61 0.88
CA LEU A 150 -0.03 -4.25 2.08
C LEU A 150 0.89 -3.30 2.85
N GLN A 151 1.72 -2.51 2.19
CA GLN A 151 2.59 -1.53 2.86
C GLN A 151 1.82 -0.43 3.61
N VAL A 152 0.66 -0.02 3.10
CA VAL A 152 -0.19 0.94 3.82
C VAL A 152 -0.91 0.25 4.98
N ILE A 153 -1.41 -0.98 4.77
CA ILE A 153 -2.02 -1.77 5.86
C ILE A 153 -1.02 -2.00 6.99
N ASP A 154 0.22 -2.32 6.65
CA ASP A 154 1.30 -2.49 7.62
C ASP A 154 1.51 -1.21 8.43
N ALA A 155 1.62 -0.06 7.77
CA ALA A 155 1.75 1.23 8.45
C ALA A 155 0.55 1.55 9.37
N VAL A 156 -0.69 1.20 8.95
CA VAL A 156 -1.89 1.35 9.80
C VAL A 156 -1.85 0.40 11.00
N ALA A 157 -1.35 -0.83 10.85
CA ALA A 157 -1.20 -1.75 11.96
C ALA A 157 -0.09 -1.30 12.93
N SER A 158 1.04 -0.83 12.39
CA SER A 158 2.20 -0.38 13.16
C SER A 158 1.96 0.92 13.93
N SER A 159 0.94 1.71 13.60
CA SER A 159 0.59 2.91 14.36
C SER A 159 0.05 2.61 15.77
N ASN A 160 -0.40 1.37 16.02
CA ASN A 160 -0.88 0.92 17.33
C ASN A 160 -0.48 -0.54 17.60
N LEU A 161 0.80 -0.76 17.91
CA LEU A 161 1.35 -2.08 18.22
C LEU A 161 1.03 -2.58 19.64
N ASP A 162 0.19 -1.89 20.41
CA ASP A 162 -0.25 -2.37 21.73
C ASP A 162 -1.35 -3.46 21.60
N GLU A 163 -2.01 -3.52 20.44
CA GLU A 163 -3.04 -4.51 20.15
C GLU A 163 -2.46 -5.78 19.52
N LYS A 164 -2.77 -6.93 20.12
CA LYS A 164 -2.29 -8.25 19.66
C LYS A 164 -2.54 -8.53 18.18
N ASN A 165 -3.68 -8.10 17.66
CA ASN A 165 -4.03 -8.30 16.26
C ASN A 165 -3.19 -7.41 15.33
N ASN A 166 -2.82 -6.21 15.76
CA ASN A 166 -1.96 -5.32 14.99
C ASN A 166 -0.52 -5.86 14.97
N ILE A 167 -0.01 -6.36 16.10
CA ILE A 167 1.29 -7.06 16.16
C ILE A 167 1.31 -8.25 15.21
N LEU A 168 0.27 -9.10 15.27
CA LEU A 168 0.17 -10.28 14.43
C LEU A 168 0.08 -9.92 12.94
N MET A 169 -0.72 -8.90 12.61
CA MET A 169 -0.90 -8.42 11.25
C MET A 169 0.39 -7.83 10.68
N HIS A 170 1.10 -7.01 11.46
CA HIS A 170 2.42 -6.51 11.10
C HIS A 170 3.39 -7.65 10.76
N GLY A 171 3.52 -8.65 11.65
CA GLY A 171 4.40 -9.80 11.39
C GLY A 171 4.03 -10.59 10.13
N VAL A 172 2.73 -10.81 9.89
CA VAL A 172 2.25 -11.47 8.66
C VAL A 172 2.63 -10.68 7.41
N VAL A 173 2.41 -9.36 7.41
CA VAL A 173 2.71 -8.51 6.24
C VAL A 173 4.22 -8.38 6.02
N GLU A 174 4.99 -8.17 7.08
CA GLU A 174 6.45 -8.13 7.03
C GLU A 174 7.03 -9.42 6.43
N THR A 175 6.61 -10.57 6.96
CA THR A 175 7.06 -11.88 6.45
C THR A 175 6.68 -12.07 4.99
N ALA A 176 5.45 -11.66 4.62
CA ALA A 176 4.97 -11.78 3.25
C ALA A 176 5.80 -10.96 2.26
N ASN A 177 6.28 -9.78 2.66
CA ASN A 177 7.16 -8.93 1.86
C ASN A 177 8.57 -9.51 1.71
N LEU A 178 8.99 -10.40 2.62
CA LEU A 178 10.32 -11.00 2.63
C LEU A 178 10.40 -12.35 1.90
N TRP A 179 9.28 -12.92 1.44
CA TRP A 179 9.22 -14.31 0.97
C TRP A 179 10.14 -14.64 -0.21
N ASN A 180 10.43 -13.66 -1.07
CA ASN A 180 11.36 -13.81 -2.19
C ASN A 180 12.64 -12.97 -1.99
N ASN A 181 12.95 -12.60 -0.75
CA ASN A 181 14.11 -11.79 -0.43
C ASN A 181 15.40 -12.65 -0.49
N PRO A 182 16.46 -12.17 -1.16
CA PRO A 182 17.73 -12.90 -1.21
C PRO A 182 18.41 -13.04 0.17
N ASN A 183 18.05 -12.20 1.15
CA ASN A 183 18.57 -12.30 2.51
C ASN A 183 17.80 -13.34 3.33
N LEU A 184 18.28 -14.58 3.26
CA LEU A 184 17.69 -15.73 3.95
C LEU A 184 17.62 -15.55 5.47
N VAL A 185 18.57 -14.83 6.09
CA VAL A 185 18.60 -14.64 7.55
C VAL A 185 17.41 -13.79 7.99
N ILE A 186 17.22 -12.62 7.36
CA ILE A 186 16.11 -11.72 7.68
C ILE A 186 14.77 -12.40 7.43
N PHE A 187 14.63 -13.13 6.32
CA PHE A 187 13.42 -13.91 6.05
C PHE A 187 13.16 -14.98 7.11
N SER A 188 14.19 -15.74 7.50
CA SER A 188 14.05 -16.83 8.48
C SER A 188 13.66 -16.31 9.85
N ASP A 189 14.24 -15.18 10.27
CA ASP A 189 13.92 -14.54 11.55
C ASP A 189 12.47 -14.02 11.56
N SER A 190 12.05 -13.33 10.50
CA SER A 190 10.67 -12.84 10.35
C SER A 190 9.66 -13.99 10.32
N LEU A 191 9.93 -15.04 9.54
CA LEU A 191 9.07 -16.23 9.47
C LEU A 191 8.95 -16.93 10.83
N ALA A 192 10.05 -17.11 11.55
CA ALA A 192 10.04 -17.74 12.87
C ALA A 192 9.29 -16.89 13.90
N SER A 193 9.52 -15.58 13.92
CA SER A 193 8.83 -14.64 14.80
C SER A 193 7.33 -14.63 14.54
N THR A 194 6.91 -14.50 13.29
CA THR A 194 5.50 -14.50 12.90
C THR A 194 4.82 -15.82 13.20
N ASN A 195 5.50 -16.95 12.99
CA ASN A 195 4.96 -18.26 13.36
C ASN A 195 4.71 -18.38 14.88
N ARG A 196 5.55 -17.76 15.72
CA ARG A 196 5.32 -17.68 17.17
C ARG A 196 4.09 -16.81 17.48
N LEU A 197 3.98 -15.62 16.86
CA LEU A 197 2.83 -14.73 17.03
C LEU A 197 1.51 -15.40 16.64
N VAL A 198 1.48 -16.11 15.51
CA VAL A 198 0.31 -16.88 15.06
C VAL A 198 -0.08 -17.96 16.08
N LYS A 199 0.90 -18.64 16.68
CA LYS A 199 0.64 -19.65 17.72
C LYS A 199 0.04 -19.03 18.98
N GLU A 200 0.56 -17.89 19.39
CA GLU A 200 0.21 -17.19 20.63
C GLU A 200 -1.13 -16.44 20.54
N TYR A 201 -1.35 -15.68 19.45
CA TYR A 201 -2.50 -14.79 19.29
C TYR A 201 -3.54 -15.28 18.30
N GLY A 202 -3.18 -16.19 17.39
CA GLY A 202 -4.09 -16.71 16.38
C GLY A 202 -5.13 -17.68 16.95
N ASN A 203 -6.39 -17.49 16.54
CA ASN A 203 -7.42 -18.52 16.69
C ASN A 203 -7.22 -19.66 15.67
N ALA A 204 -8.08 -20.68 15.71
CA ALA A 204 -7.97 -21.85 14.82
C ALA A 204 -7.98 -21.48 13.33
N ASN A 205 -8.82 -20.52 12.92
CA ASN A 205 -8.92 -20.08 11.53
C ASN A 205 -7.67 -19.32 11.06
N ILE A 206 -7.14 -18.42 11.90
CA ILE A 206 -5.88 -17.70 11.63
C ILE A 206 -4.72 -18.70 11.47
N LYS A 207 -4.64 -19.68 12.37
CA LYS A 207 -3.60 -20.72 12.33
C LYS A 207 -3.65 -21.56 11.05
N ASP A 208 -4.84 -21.96 10.63
CA ASP A 208 -5.05 -22.75 9.41
C ASP A 208 -4.65 -21.97 8.14
N GLN A 209 -5.11 -20.71 8.03
CA GLN A 209 -4.75 -19.85 6.91
C GLN A 209 -3.26 -19.54 6.85
N TRP A 210 -2.62 -19.30 8.00
CA TRP A 210 -1.17 -19.13 8.08
C TRP A 210 -0.41 -20.38 7.64
N ASN A 211 -0.81 -21.57 8.13
CA ASN A 211 -0.16 -22.82 7.73
C ASN A 211 -0.30 -23.08 6.22
N THR A 212 -1.44 -22.70 5.63
CA THR A 212 -1.65 -22.77 4.18
C THR A 212 -0.68 -21.85 3.42
N LEU A 213 -0.44 -20.62 3.91
CA LEU A 213 0.56 -19.71 3.34
C LEU A 213 1.97 -20.27 3.42
N VAL A 214 2.36 -20.79 4.60
CA VAL A 214 3.68 -21.40 4.81
C VAL A 214 3.88 -22.62 3.91
N ALA A 215 2.88 -23.50 3.80
CA ALA A 215 2.93 -24.67 2.94
C ALA A 215 3.06 -24.32 1.45
N CYS A 216 2.44 -23.22 1.02
CA CYS A 216 2.57 -22.68 -0.33
C CYS A 216 3.99 -22.14 -0.63
N ASN A 217 4.74 -21.77 0.40
CA ASN A 217 6.10 -21.23 0.29
C ASN A 217 6.24 -20.10 -0.76
N GLY A 218 5.25 -19.22 -0.85
CA GLY A 218 5.28 -18.08 -1.79
C GLY A 218 5.12 -18.45 -3.26
N GLN A 219 4.87 -19.73 -3.60
CA GLN A 219 4.81 -20.22 -4.98
C GLN A 219 3.39 -20.38 -5.54
N CYS A 220 2.36 -20.32 -4.70
CA CYS A 220 0.98 -20.42 -5.14
C CYS A 220 0.57 -19.18 -5.94
N THR A 221 -0.21 -19.38 -6.99
CA THR A 221 -0.67 -18.31 -7.90
C THR A 221 -1.58 -17.31 -7.20
N ASP A 222 -2.25 -17.72 -6.12
CA ASP A 222 -3.14 -16.91 -5.30
C ASP A 222 -2.49 -16.46 -3.98
N TYR A 223 -1.15 -16.52 -3.88
CA TYR A 223 -0.42 -16.21 -2.64
C TYR A 223 -0.83 -14.86 -2.02
N MET A 224 -0.84 -13.78 -2.80
CA MET A 224 -1.21 -12.47 -2.28
C MET A 224 -2.67 -12.40 -1.85
N ASP A 225 -3.58 -13.07 -2.58
CA ASP A 225 -4.99 -13.13 -2.16
C ASP A 225 -5.16 -13.90 -0.85
N LYS A 226 -4.36 -14.95 -0.61
CA LYS A 226 -4.31 -15.63 0.68
C LYS A 226 -3.75 -14.72 1.79
N VAL A 227 -2.72 -13.93 1.52
CA VAL A 227 -2.18 -12.94 2.49
C VAL A 227 -3.26 -11.92 2.86
N PHE A 228 -3.96 -11.33 1.88
CA PHE A 228 -5.08 -10.43 2.14
C PHE A 228 -6.23 -11.11 2.90
N GLY A 229 -6.52 -12.37 2.62
CA GLY A 229 -7.50 -13.18 3.35
C GLY A 229 -7.15 -13.34 4.83
N LEU A 230 -5.88 -13.62 5.12
CA LEU A 230 -5.38 -13.73 6.49
C LEU A 230 -5.42 -12.39 7.22
N VAL A 231 -4.95 -11.31 6.59
CA VAL A 231 -5.03 -9.94 7.12
C VAL A 231 -6.48 -9.57 7.46
N LYS A 232 -7.42 -9.83 6.55
CA LYS A 232 -8.85 -9.60 6.78
C LYS A 232 -9.39 -10.41 7.96
N THR A 233 -8.97 -11.68 8.06
CA THR A 233 -9.36 -12.57 9.16
C THR A 233 -8.85 -12.04 10.50
N ILE A 234 -7.58 -11.63 10.58
CA ILE A 234 -6.99 -11.01 11.78
C ILE A 234 -7.77 -9.74 12.16
N ASN A 235 -7.96 -8.83 11.22
CA ASN A 235 -8.68 -7.56 11.42
C ASN A 235 -10.14 -7.76 11.89
N SER A 236 -10.81 -8.82 11.42
CA SER A 236 -12.18 -9.13 11.83
C SER A 236 -12.28 -9.60 13.29
N ASN A 237 -11.19 -10.14 13.85
CA ASN A 237 -11.11 -10.60 15.24
C ASN A 237 -10.66 -9.49 16.22
N SER A 238 -10.45 -8.25 15.74
CA SER A 238 -10.21 -7.10 16.61
C SER A 238 -11.52 -6.63 17.21
N ASN A 239 -11.61 -6.63 18.54
CA ASN A 239 -12.77 -6.14 19.31
C ASN A 239 -12.77 -4.61 19.35
#